data_AF-A0A177M0E7-F1
#
_entry.id   AF-A0A177M0E7-F1
#
_cell.length_a   1.000
_cell.length_b   1.000
_cell.length_c   1.000
_cell.angle_alpha   90.00
_cell.angle_beta   90.00
_cell.angle_gamma   90.00
#
_symmetry.space_group_name_H-M   'P 1'
#
loop_
_entity.id
_entity.type
_entity.pdbx_description
1 polymer ?
#
loop_
_entity_poly.entity_id
_entity_poly.type
_entity_poly.pdbx_seq_one_letter_code
_entity_poly.pdbx_strand_id
1 'polypeptide(L)'
;MVPRVVTYYGQPLKSICPFCGSTFSKFESGFGRLLRRFQTRTLSFSAFYGFATAIIGFCFIGLLSSKGLLSSSLGHISLYGTVVFGLLALAELAYQAIEQLAAKLGHESNYYWAILVVLAMVLIQQIHEWTSYVVLLFSIMLVRGLLFGLLQLFKTRRSVKGLANN
;
A
#
# COMPACT_ATOMS: atom_id res chain seq x y z
N MET A 1 -38.03 21.43 -4.34
CA MET A 1 -38.50 20.24 -3.60
C MET A 1 -37.31 19.62 -2.88
N VAL A 2 -37.39 19.47 -1.57
CA VAL A 2 -36.25 19.10 -0.70
C VAL A 2 -36.20 17.58 -0.50
N PRO A 3 -35.04 16.92 -0.65
CA PRO A 3 -34.92 15.47 -0.45
C PRO A 3 -35.33 15.07 0.98
N ARG A 4 -36.14 14.01 1.12
CA ARG A 4 -36.51 13.45 2.42
C ARG A 4 -35.32 12.68 2.99
N VAL A 5 -34.79 13.18 4.08
CA VAL A 5 -33.71 12.56 4.85
C VAL A 5 -34.35 11.73 5.96
N VAL A 6 -34.10 10.43 6.00
CA VAL A 6 -34.51 9.59 7.14
C VAL A 6 -33.42 9.69 8.20
N THR A 7 -33.73 10.33 9.31
CA THR A 7 -32.84 10.47 10.46
C THR A 7 -33.21 9.45 11.54
N TYR A 8 -32.21 8.81 12.15
CA TYR A 8 -32.36 8.06 13.40
C TYR A 8 -31.35 8.68 14.36
N TYR A 9 -31.82 9.18 15.52
CA TYR A 9 -31.01 9.97 16.47
C TYR A 9 -30.28 11.18 15.86
N GLY A 10 -30.94 11.94 14.98
CA GLY A 10 -30.39 13.19 14.43
C GLY A 10 -29.23 13.02 13.43
N GLN A 11 -28.82 11.79 13.11
CA GLN A 11 -27.86 11.50 12.06
C GLN A 11 -28.58 11.08 10.76
N PRO A 12 -28.27 11.70 9.61
CA PRO A 12 -28.87 11.32 8.33
C PRO A 12 -28.34 9.94 7.92
N LEU A 13 -29.18 8.90 7.93
CA LEU A 13 -28.72 7.54 7.64
C LEU A 13 -28.85 7.16 6.16
N LYS A 14 -29.78 7.78 5.43
CA LYS A 14 -30.06 7.48 4.01
C LYS A 14 -30.57 8.74 3.29
N SER A 15 -30.06 9.00 2.09
CA SER A 15 -30.74 9.87 1.12
C SER A 15 -31.47 9.01 0.10
N ILE A 16 -32.75 9.32 -0.11
CA ILE A 16 -33.62 8.62 -1.06
C ILE A 16 -33.78 9.53 -2.27
N CYS A 17 -33.48 9.01 -3.47
CA CYS A 17 -33.77 9.74 -4.70
C CYS A 17 -35.29 9.85 -4.89
N PRO A 18 -35.87 11.06 -5.05
CA PRO A 18 -37.31 11.23 -5.17
C PRO A 18 -37.88 10.73 -6.51
N PHE A 19 -37.04 10.47 -7.53
CA PHE A 19 -37.50 10.02 -8.86
C PHE A 19 -37.46 8.50 -9.06
N CYS A 20 -36.57 7.79 -8.36
CA CYS A 20 -36.37 6.35 -8.59
C CYS A 20 -36.35 5.51 -7.31
N GLY A 21 -36.53 6.12 -6.13
CA GLY A 21 -36.57 5.39 -4.85
C GLY A 21 -35.24 4.73 -4.46
N SER A 22 -34.16 4.98 -5.20
CA SER A 22 -32.85 4.41 -4.88
C SER A 22 -32.32 5.00 -3.56
N THR A 23 -31.96 4.11 -2.64
CA THR A 23 -31.36 4.48 -1.36
C THR A 23 -29.84 4.58 -1.53
N PHE A 24 -29.28 5.78 -1.35
CA PHE A 24 -27.83 5.96 -1.28
C PHE A 24 -27.37 5.77 0.17
N SER A 25 -26.93 4.56 0.52
CA SER A 25 -26.25 4.30 1.79
C SER A 25 -24.75 4.56 1.60
N LYS A 26 -24.27 5.76 1.89
CA LYS A 26 -22.81 5.99 1.89
C LYS A 26 -22.32 7.03 2.87
N PHE A 27 -22.63 6.84 4.14
CA PHE A 27 -21.68 7.23 5.18
C PHE A 27 -20.70 6.07 5.34
N GLU A 28 -19.58 6.16 4.64
CA GLU A 28 -18.46 5.21 4.82
C GLU A 28 -18.06 5.26 6.30
N SER A 29 -18.11 4.10 6.96
CA SER A 29 -17.61 3.95 8.33
C SER A 29 -16.18 4.47 8.41
N GLY A 30 -15.73 4.92 9.59
CA GLY A 30 -14.37 5.42 9.78
C GLY A 30 -13.30 4.42 9.29
N PHE A 31 -13.60 3.12 9.37
CA PHE A 31 -12.78 2.04 8.83
C PHE A 31 -12.78 1.98 7.30
N GLY A 32 -13.94 2.15 6.65
CA GLY A 32 -14.03 2.29 5.20
C GLY A 32 -13.27 3.49 4.67
N ARG A 33 -13.29 4.61 5.40
CA ARG A 33 -12.53 5.83 5.08
C ARG A 33 -11.01 5.63 5.23
N LEU A 34 -10.58 4.81 6.20
CA LEU A 34 -9.19 4.39 6.37
C LEU A 34 -8.76 3.51 5.19
N LEU A 35 -9.50 2.43 4.90
CA LEU A 35 -9.21 1.51 3.79
C LEU A 35 -9.18 2.22 2.45
N ARG A 36 -10.10 3.17 2.22
CA ARG A 36 -10.14 3.94 0.96
C ARG A 36 -8.92 4.83 0.75
N ARG A 37 -8.22 5.26 1.81
CA ARG A 37 -6.92 5.96 1.69
C ARG A 37 -5.80 5.00 1.27
N PHE A 38 -5.80 3.76 1.76
CA PHE A 38 -4.91 2.71 1.22
C PHE A 38 -5.25 2.38 -0.25
N GLN A 39 -6.47 2.70 -0.70
CA GLN A 39 -7.01 2.37 -2.02
C GLN A 39 -6.97 3.55 -3.02
N THR A 40 -6.49 4.75 -2.64
CA THR A 40 -6.35 5.84 -3.63
C THR A 40 -5.30 5.45 -4.66
N ARG A 41 -5.82 5.04 -5.83
CA ARG A 41 -5.14 4.48 -7.01
C ARG A 41 -4.31 5.53 -7.75
N THR A 42 -3.56 6.37 -7.03
CA THR A 42 -2.59 7.25 -7.66
C THR A 42 -1.33 6.45 -7.90
N LEU A 43 -1.20 5.90 -9.12
CA LEU A 43 0.04 5.33 -9.67
C LEU A 43 1.17 6.33 -9.45
N SER A 44 1.97 6.12 -8.40
CA SER A 44 3.04 7.04 -8.04
C SER A 44 4.27 6.26 -7.59
N PHE A 45 5.37 6.47 -8.29
CA PHE A 45 6.68 5.88 -7.96
C PHE A 45 7.31 6.52 -6.70
N SER A 46 6.62 7.39 -5.98
CA SER A 46 7.20 8.10 -4.81
C SER A 46 7.63 7.15 -3.70
N ALA A 47 6.88 6.07 -3.46
CA ALA A 47 7.26 5.06 -2.47
C ALA A 47 8.51 4.29 -2.93
N PHE A 48 8.55 3.92 -4.21
CA PHE A 48 9.70 3.26 -4.81
C PHE A 48 10.96 4.12 -4.72
N TYR A 49 10.88 5.41 -5.05
CA TYR A 49 12.01 6.34 -4.88
C TYR A 49 12.45 6.44 -3.42
N GLY A 50 11.53 6.43 -2.46
CA GLY A 50 11.86 6.42 -1.04
C GLY A 50 12.58 5.14 -0.59
N PHE A 51 12.20 3.98 -1.12
CA PHE A 51 12.92 2.74 -0.85
C PHE A 51 14.28 2.71 -1.56
N ALA A 52 14.36 3.19 -2.80
CA ALA A 52 15.61 3.27 -3.54
C ALA A 52 16.65 4.17 -2.86
N THR A 53 16.24 5.33 -2.33
CA THR A 53 17.15 6.20 -1.57
C THR A 53 17.62 5.54 -0.28
N ALA A 54 16.74 4.81 0.42
CA ALA A 54 17.12 4.03 1.59
C ALA A 54 18.16 2.95 1.25
N ILE A 55 17.95 2.21 0.15
CA ILE A 55 18.89 1.20 -0.36
C ILE A 55 20.26 1.83 -0.64
N ILE A 56 20.30 2.95 -1.35
CA ILE A 56 21.56 3.67 -1.65
C ILE A 56 22.26 4.07 -0.35
N GLY A 57 21.50 4.58 0.63
CA GLY A 57 22.04 4.95 1.95
C GLY A 57 22.66 3.76 2.68
N PHE A 58 21.97 2.62 2.74
CA PHE A 58 22.50 1.41 3.36
C PHE A 58 23.71 0.85 2.60
N CYS A 59 23.68 0.81 1.26
CA CYS A 59 24.83 0.42 0.45
C CYS A 59 26.04 1.31 0.72
N PHE A 60 25.83 2.62 0.86
CA PHE A 60 26.90 3.55 1.18
C PHE A 60 27.51 3.29 2.57
N ILE A 61 26.67 3.04 3.58
CA ILE A 61 27.14 2.64 4.93
C ILE A 61 27.96 1.35 4.86
N GLY A 62 27.52 0.37 4.06
CA GLY A 62 28.22 -0.90 3.87
C GLY A 62 29.58 -0.72 3.19
N LEU A 63 29.66 0.14 2.18
CA LEU A 63 30.92 0.49 1.51
C LEU A 63 31.90 1.19 2.45
N LEU A 64 31.42 2.06 3.34
CA LEU A 64 32.30 2.70 4.31
C LEU A 64 32.76 1.71 5.41
N SER A 65 31.90 0.76 5.79
CA SER A 65 32.27 -0.32 6.72
C SER A 65 33.31 -1.27 6.10
N SER A 66 33.17 -1.63 4.82
CA SER A 66 34.14 -2.52 4.15
C SER A 66 35.51 -1.89 3.97
N LYS A 67 35.58 -0.56 3.86
CA LYS A 67 36.84 0.21 3.88
C LYS A 67 37.44 0.39 5.27
N GLY A 68 36.81 -0.15 6.32
CA GLY A 68 37.27 -0.02 7.70
C GLY A 68 37.03 1.36 8.32
N LEU A 69 36.25 2.25 7.68
CA LEU A 69 35.90 3.56 8.23
C LEU A 69 34.82 3.48 9.32
N LEU A 70 33.97 2.44 9.31
CA LEU A 70 32.92 2.19 10.30
C LEU A 70 33.06 0.79 10.90
N SER A 71 32.44 0.59 12.07
CA SER A 71 32.47 -0.70 12.76
C SER A 71 31.84 -1.82 11.94
N SER A 72 32.28 -3.05 12.18
CA SER A 72 31.73 -4.25 11.52
C SER A 72 30.23 -4.45 11.81
N SER A 73 29.76 -4.06 13.01
CA SER A 73 28.34 -4.11 13.37
C SER A 73 27.47 -3.23 12.46
N LEU A 74 27.98 -2.06 12.05
CA LEU A 74 27.31 -1.18 11.09
C LEU A 74 27.28 -1.78 9.68
N GLY A 75 28.29 -2.57 9.30
CA GLY A 75 28.29 -3.36 8.06
C GLY A 75 27.17 -4.40 8.03
N HIS A 76 26.94 -5.11 9.13
CA HIS A 76 25.81 -6.05 9.22
C HIS A 76 24.45 -5.35 9.13
N ILE A 77 24.29 -4.22 9.83
CA ILE A 77 23.06 -3.41 9.76
C ILE A 77 22.82 -2.93 8.33
N SER A 78 23.87 -2.50 7.62
CA SER A 78 23.81 -2.13 6.21
C SER A 78 23.30 -3.27 5.34
N LEU A 79 23.82 -4.49 5.53
CA LEU A 79 23.41 -5.67 4.76
C LEU A 79 21.92 -5.97 4.98
N TYR A 80 21.48 -6.06 6.24
CA TYR A 80 20.08 -6.31 6.57
C TYR A 80 19.15 -5.21 6.04
N GLY A 81 19.54 -3.94 6.20
CA GLY A 81 18.78 -2.80 5.68
C GLY A 81 18.62 -2.88 4.17
N THR A 82 19.70 -3.15 3.45
CA THR A 82 19.69 -3.27 1.98
C THR A 82 18.75 -4.39 1.52
N VAL A 83 18.79 -5.55 2.17
CA VAL A 83 17.91 -6.69 1.83
C VAL A 83 16.44 -6.36 2.11
N VAL A 84 16.12 -5.82 3.28
CA VAL A 84 14.73 -5.50 3.66
C VAL A 84 14.14 -4.43 2.74
N PHE A 85 14.85 -3.32 2.55
CA PHE A 85 14.38 -2.25 1.66
C PHE A 85 14.39 -2.67 0.19
N GLY A 86 15.30 -3.54 -0.23
CA GLY A 86 15.33 -4.15 -1.56
C GLY A 86 14.07 -4.99 -1.84
N LEU A 87 13.68 -5.85 -0.89
CA LEU A 87 12.46 -6.64 -0.98
C LEU A 87 11.20 -5.76 -1.03
N LEU A 88 11.14 -4.70 -0.23
CA LEU A 88 10.04 -3.73 -0.26
C LEU A 88 9.98 -2.97 -1.59
N ALA A 89 11.12 -2.57 -2.15
CA ALA A 89 11.19 -1.90 -3.45
C ALA A 89 10.73 -2.83 -4.59
N LEU A 90 11.11 -4.11 -4.53
CA LEU A 90 10.68 -5.11 -5.51
C LEU A 90 9.17 -5.39 -5.41
N ALA A 91 8.62 -5.45 -4.20
CA ALA A 91 7.19 -5.54 -3.97
C ALA A 91 6.42 -4.31 -4.49
N GLU A 92 7.00 -3.11 -4.34
CA GLU A 92 6.45 -1.86 -4.91
C GLU A 92 6.43 -1.90 -6.44
N LEU A 93 7.53 -2.34 -7.07
CA LEU A 93 7.59 -2.50 -8.52
C LEU A 93 6.56 -3.50 -9.03
N ALA A 94 6.43 -4.66 -8.38
CA ALA A 94 5.45 -5.67 -8.76
C ALA A 94 4.01 -5.13 -8.67
N TYR A 95 3.69 -4.44 -7.58
CA TYR A 95 2.38 -3.80 -7.41
C TYR A 95 2.10 -2.77 -8.51
N GLN A 96 3.06 -1.89 -8.79
CA GLN A 96 2.90 -0.86 -9.81
C GLN A 96 2.84 -1.44 -11.23
N ALA A 97 3.57 -2.51 -11.51
CA ALA A 97 3.52 -3.22 -12.79
C ALA A 97 2.12 -3.80 -13.04
N ILE A 98 1.50 -4.43 -12.02
CA ILE A 98 0.14 -4.98 -12.13
C ILE A 98 -0.89 -3.86 -12.34
N GLU A 99 -0.80 -2.76 -11.57
CA GLU A 99 -1.72 -1.63 -11.73
C GLU A 99 -1.55 -0.93 -13.09
N GLN A 100 -0.32 -0.79 -13.61
CA GLN A 100 -0.06 -0.24 -14.95
C GLN A 100 -0.56 -1.16 -16.06
N LEU A 101 -0.39 -2.47 -15.91
CA LEU A 101 -0.89 -3.47 -16.84
C LEU A 101 -2.42 -3.41 -16.92
N ALA A 102 -3.07 -3.37 -15.76
CA ALA A 102 -4.52 -3.24 -15.66
C ALA A 102 -5.02 -1.92 -16.30
N ALA A 103 -4.32 -0.81 -16.05
CA ALA A 103 -4.64 0.49 -16.63
C ALA A 103 -4.47 0.51 -18.16
N LYS A 104 -3.39 -0.10 -18.70
CA LYS A 104 -3.17 -0.19 -20.16
C LYS A 104 -4.21 -1.06 -20.85
N LEU A 105 -4.69 -2.11 -20.20
CA LEU A 105 -5.66 -3.05 -20.75
C LEU A 105 -7.12 -2.65 -20.45
N GLY A 106 -7.36 -1.56 -19.72
CA GLY A 106 -8.71 -1.10 -19.37
C GLY A 106 -9.47 -2.06 -18.44
N HIS A 107 -8.76 -2.94 -17.73
CA HIS A 107 -9.34 -3.95 -16.85
C HIS A 107 -9.23 -3.53 -15.38
N GLU A 108 -10.07 -4.08 -14.51
CA GLU A 108 -9.91 -3.88 -13.08
C GLU A 108 -8.70 -4.69 -12.56
N SER A 109 -7.81 -4.03 -11.81
CA SER A 109 -6.63 -4.70 -11.24
C SER A 109 -6.97 -5.86 -10.29
N ASN A 110 -8.17 -5.87 -9.69
CA ASN A 110 -8.65 -6.95 -8.81
C ASN A 110 -8.56 -8.33 -9.47
N TYR A 111 -8.82 -8.43 -10.78
CA TYR A 111 -8.75 -9.70 -11.50
C TYR A 111 -7.32 -10.25 -11.55
N TYR A 112 -6.32 -9.39 -11.74
CA TYR A 112 -4.90 -9.79 -11.75
C TYR A 112 -4.43 -10.24 -10.38
N TRP A 113 -4.84 -9.54 -9.32
CA TRP A 113 -4.53 -9.94 -7.95
C TRP A 113 -5.17 -11.29 -7.59
N ALA A 114 -6.41 -11.54 -8.02
CA ALA A 114 -7.07 -12.82 -7.82
C ALA A 114 -6.35 -13.96 -8.56
N ILE A 115 -5.96 -13.75 -9.82
CA ILE A 115 -5.17 -14.73 -10.59
C ILE A 115 -3.85 -15.02 -9.88
N LEU A 116 -3.16 -14.00 -9.37
CA LEU A 116 -1.89 -14.17 -8.65
C LEU A 116 -2.06 -15.02 -7.39
N VAL A 117 -3.14 -14.80 -6.62
CA VAL A 117 -3.47 -15.62 -5.45
C VAL A 117 -3.77 -17.06 -5.83
N VAL A 118 -4.56 -17.30 -6.87
CA VAL A 118 -4.86 -18.66 -7.34
C VAL A 118 -3.59 -19.37 -7.80
N LEU A 119 -2.73 -18.68 -8.57
CA LEU A 119 -1.46 -19.22 -9.05
C LEU A 119 -0.54 -19.57 -7.87
N ALA A 120 -0.50 -18.73 -6.84
CA ALA A 120 0.23 -19.00 -5.61
C ALA A 120 -0.30 -20.25 -4.87
N MET A 121 -1.62 -20.43 -4.79
CA MET A 121 -2.21 -21.64 -4.21
C MET A 121 -1.84 -22.91 -4.98
N VAL A 122 -1.87 -22.86 -6.32
CA VAL A 122 -1.46 -23.98 -7.17
C VAL A 122 0.02 -24.31 -6.97
N LEU A 123 0.90 -23.30 -6.88
CA LEU A 123 2.32 -23.49 -6.62
C LEU A 123 2.58 -24.16 -5.27
N ILE A 124 1.88 -23.74 -4.21
CA ILE A 124 1.98 -24.37 -2.88
C ILE A 124 1.56 -25.84 -2.93
N GLN A 125 0.50 -26.15 -3.70
CA GLN A 125 0.00 -27.50 -3.84
C GLN A 125 0.97 -28.40 -4.62
N GLN A 126 1.64 -27.87 -5.63
CA GLN A 126 2.52 -28.65 -6.50
C GLN A 126 3.94 -28.79 -5.93
N ILE A 127 4.45 -27.77 -5.24
CA ILE A 127 5.80 -27.74 -4.67
C ILE A 127 5.71 -27.25 -3.23
N HIS A 128 5.59 -28.18 -2.29
CA HIS A 128 5.34 -27.85 -0.89
C HIS A 128 6.48 -27.04 -0.24
N GLU A 129 7.71 -27.22 -0.71
CA GLU A 129 8.88 -26.45 -0.27
C GLU A 129 8.75 -24.94 -0.56
N TRP A 130 7.90 -24.55 -1.51
CA TRP A 130 7.71 -23.16 -1.90
C TRP A 130 6.75 -22.39 -0.98
N THR A 131 6.09 -23.09 -0.06
CA THR A 131 5.10 -22.50 0.85
C THR A 131 5.68 -21.33 1.65
N SER A 132 6.90 -21.50 2.18
CA SER A 132 7.57 -20.45 2.97
C SER A 132 7.85 -19.20 2.12
N TYR A 133 8.33 -19.37 0.89
CA TYR A 133 8.62 -18.25 -0.02
C TYR A 133 7.36 -17.51 -0.47
N VAL A 134 6.27 -18.24 -0.76
CA VAL A 134 4.99 -17.65 -1.15
C VAL A 134 4.40 -16.83 0.00
N VAL A 135 4.38 -17.39 1.22
CA VAL A 135 3.93 -16.68 2.43
C VAL A 135 4.78 -15.43 2.69
N LEU A 136 6.10 -15.55 2.52
CA LEU A 136 7.02 -14.42 2.67
C LEU A 136 6.73 -13.32 1.63
N LEU A 137 6.48 -13.67 0.37
CA LEU A 137 6.12 -12.70 -0.68
C LEU A 137 4.83 -11.95 -0.34
N PHE A 138 3.76 -12.64 0.05
CA PHE A 138 2.50 -11.99 0.43
C PHE A 138 2.64 -11.14 1.69
N SER A 139 3.41 -11.59 2.68
CA SER A 139 3.64 -10.79 3.89
C SER A 139 4.40 -9.51 3.59
N ILE A 140 5.41 -9.53 2.71
CA ILE A 140 6.12 -8.32 2.26
C ILE A 140 5.15 -7.37 1.54
N MET A 141 4.27 -7.88 0.67
CA MET A 141 3.27 -7.06 -0.01
C MET A 141 2.29 -6.39 0.97
N LEU A 142 1.89 -7.08 2.03
CA LEU A 142 1.06 -6.52 3.10
C LEU A 142 1.81 -5.44 3.89
N VAL A 143 3.05 -5.71 4.30
CA VAL A 143 3.89 -4.75 5.01
C VAL A 143 4.11 -3.48 4.18
N ARG A 144 4.35 -3.62 2.87
CA ARG A 144 4.42 -2.50 1.92
C ARG A 144 3.13 -1.67 1.93
N GLY A 145 1.98 -2.32 1.81
CA GLY A 145 0.67 -1.65 1.84
C GLY A 145 0.45 -0.87 3.14
N LEU A 146 0.80 -1.47 4.28
CA LEU A 146 0.72 -0.84 5.60
C LEU A 146 1.64 0.38 5.70
N LEU A 147 2.91 0.24 5.33
CA LEU A 147 3.89 1.34 5.35
C LEU A 147 3.44 2.51 4.47
N PHE A 148 2.95 2.23 3.26
CA PHE A 148 2.53 3.28 2.35
C PHE A 148 1.31 4.03 2.88
N GLY A 149 0.29 3.34 3.40
CA GLY A 149 -0.86 4.06 3.95
C GLY A 149 -0.56 4.76 5.28
N LEU A 150 0.39 4.25 6.09
CA LEU A 150 0.94 5.01 7.23
C LEU A 150 1.61 6.31 6.77
N LEU A 151 2.47 6.25 5.76
CA LEU A 151 3.13 7.43 5.18
C LEU A 151 2.11 8.45 4.65
N GLN A 152 1.06 7.98 3.97
CA GLN A 152 -0.02 8.85 3.52
C GLN A 152 -0.78 9.48 4.70
N LEU A 153 -1.05 8.71 5.76
CA LEU A 153 -1.71 9.23 6.96
C LEU A 153 -0.89 10.35 7.61
N PHE A 154 0.43 10.19 7.71
CA PHE A 154 1.32 11.24 8.19
C PHE A 154 1.37 12.45 7.26
N LYS A 155 1.40 12.24 5.94
CA LYS A 155 1.41 13.33 4.95
C LYS A 155 0.12 14.15 5.02
N THR A 156 -1.04 13.51 5.08
CA THR A 156 -2.33 14.20 5.24
C THR A 156 -2.40 14.93 6.58
N ARG A 157 -1.91 14.34 7.68
CA ARG A 157 -1.90 14.99 9.00
C ARG A 157 -1.00 16.22 9.04
N ARG A 158 0.16 16.19 8.37
CA ARG A 158 1.04 17.37 8.23
C ARG A 158 0.42 18.45 7.34
N SER A 159 -0.23 18.07 6.24
CA SER A 159 -0.92 19.03 5.37
C SER A 159 -2.06 19.75 6.08
N VAL A 160 -2.84 19.04 6.91
CA VAL A 160 -3.90 19.65 7.73
C VAL A 160 -3.33 20.57 8.81
N LYS A 161 -2.20 20.20 9.45
CA LYS A 161 -1.52 21.09 10.41
C LYS A 161 -0.89 22.32 9.74
N GLY A 162 -0.40 22.19 8.51
CA GLY A 162 0.15 23.32 7.74
C GLY A 162 -0.91 24.33 7.30
N LEU A 163 -2.15 23.89 7.07
CA LEU A 163 -3.29 24.78 6.81
C LEU A 163 -3.86 25.46 8.06
N ALA A 164 -3.61 24.91 9.25
CA ALA A 164 -4.08 25.50 10.51
C ALA A 164 -3.11 26.55 11.09
N ASN A 165 -1.93 26.71 10.48
CA ASN A 165 -0.88 27.64 10.90
C ASN A 165 -0.68 28.82 9.93
N ASN A 166 -1.55 28.97 8.93
CA ASN A 166 -1.68 30.13 8.06
C ASN A 166 -3.06 30.76 8.26
#